data_AF-A0A7V5FTI8-F1
#
_entry.id   AF-A0A7V5FTI8-F1
#
_cell.length_a   1.000
_cell.length_b   1.000
_cell.length_c   1.000
_cell.angle_alpha   90.00
_cell.angle_beta   90.00
_cell.angle_gamma   90.00
#
_symmetry.space_group_name_H-M   'P 1'
#
loop_
_entity.id
_entity.type
_entity.pdbx_description
1 polymer ?
#
loop_
_entity_poly.entity_id
_entity_poly.type
_entity_poly.pdbx_seq_one_letter_code
_entity_poly.pdbx_strand_id
1 'polypeptide(L)' 'MKAKELRELSFEDLQKKEQDIREDLFKLKFQHGIRRLENPARLSLLRRNIARIQTVRAEQANQ' A
#
# COMPACT_ATOMS: atom_id res chain seq x y z
N MET A 1 -0.33 -3.56 8.23
CA MET A 1 0.87 -4.21 7.68
C MET A 1 2.02 -4.06 8.67
N LYS A 2 2.58 -5.18 9.14
CA LYS A 2 3.81 -5.19 9.92
C LYS A 2 5.01 -5.23 8.96
N ALA A 3 6.06 -4.48 9.29
CA ALA A 3 7.25 -4.39 8.43
C ALA A 3 8.01 -5.72 8.30
N LYS A 4 7.91 -6.61 9.30
CA LYS A 4 8.52 -7.96 9.25
C LYS A 4 7.97 -8.79 8.10
N GLU A 5 6.65 -8.88 7.98
CA GLU A 5 5.98 -9.62 6.91
C GLU A 5 6.27 -9.07 5.51
N LEU A 6 6.63 -7.78 5.40
CA LEU A 6 7.03 -7.18 4.14
C LEU A 6 8.48 -7.51 3.76
N ARG A 7 9.37 -7.69 4.74
CA ARG A 7 10.77 -8.05 4.50
C ARG A 7 10.95 -9.53 4.14
N GLU A 8 10.03 -10.38 4.58
CA GLU A 8 10.01 -11.81 4.24
C GLU A 8 9.45 -12.10 2.84
N LEU A 9 8.83 -11.11 2.18
CA LEU A 9 8.31 -11.24 0.83
C LEU A 9 9.39 -10.97 -0.23
N SER A 10 9.27 -11.68 -1.36
CA SER A 10 10.12 -11.47 -2.53
C SER A 10 9.84 -10.10 -3.17
N PHE A 11 10.81 -9.60 -3.94
CA PHE A 11 10.68 -8.33 -4.65
C PHE A 11 9.47 -8.31 -5.59
N GLU A 12 9.19 -9.41 -6.29
CA GLU A 12 8.00 -9.54 -7.15
C GLU A 12 6.70 -9.54 -6.36
N ASP A 13 6.68 -10.19 -5.19
CA ASP A 13 5.50 -10.21 -4.33
C ASP A 13 5.22 -8.83 -3.75
N LEU A 14 6.27 -8.09 -3.37
CA LEU A 14 6.15 -6.70 -2.94
C LEU A 14 5.58 -5.81 -4.04
N GLN A 15 6.00 -6.02 -5.29
CA GLN A 15 5.49 -5.28 -6.44
C GLN A 15 4.03 -5.60 -6.73
N LYS A 16 3.63 -6.88 -6.72
CA LYS A 16 2.21 -7.27 -6.85
C LYS A 16 1.35 -6.64 -5.77
N LYS A 17 1.81 -6.71 -4.52
CA LYS A 17 1.09 -6.16 -3.35
C LYS A 17 0.99 -4.64 -3.40
N GLU A 18 2.02 -3.95 -3.91
CA GLU A 18 1.96 -2.50 -4.17
C GLU A 18 0.85 -2.16 -5.18
N GLN A 19 0.73 -2.99 -6.22
CA GLN A 19 -0.24 -2.80 -7.31
C GLN A 19 -1.68 -3.02 -6.81
N ASP A 20 -1.92 -4.08 -6.05
CA ASP A 20 -3.22 -4.36 -5.42
C ASP A 20 -3.68 -3.21 -4.51
N ILE A 21 -2.77 -2.71 -3.65
CA ILE A 21 -3.08 -1.62 -2.71
C ILE A 21 -3.33 -0.30 -3.46
N ARG A 22 -2.64 -0.06 -4.59
CA ARG A 22 -2.90 1.11 -5.45
C ARG A 22 -4.29 1.03 -6.05
N GLU A 23 -4.71 -0.14 -6.50
CA GLU A 23 -6.03 -0.34 -7.09
C GLU A 23 -7.14 -0.13 -6.04
N ASP A 24 -6.95 -0.64 -4.82
CA ASP A 24 -7.83 -0.37 -3.69
C ASP A 24 -7.88 1.11 -3.31
N LEU A 25 -6.73 1.79 -3.30
CA LEU A 25 -6.67 3.23 -3.06
C LEU A 25 -7.46 4.00 -4.12
N PHE A 26 -7.39 3.59 -5.39
CA PHE A 26 -8.13 4.20 -6.48
C PHE A 26 -9.64 4.01 -6.31
N LYS A 27 -10.09 2.79 -6.02
CA LYS A 27 -11.50 2.46 -5.73
C LYS A 27 -12.02 3.30 -4.56
N LEU A 28 -11.26 3.41 -3.47
CA LEU A 28 -11.63 4.21 -2.31
C LEU A 28 -11.63 5.71 -2.60
N LYS A 29 -10.67 6.23 -3.37
CA LYS A 29 -10.68 7.64 -3.82
C LYS A 29 -11.92 7.94 -4.65
N PHE A 30 -12.27 7.04 -5.57
CA PHE A 30 -13.44 7.18 -6.42
C PHE A 30 -14.73 7.16 -5.60
N GLN A 31 -14.87 6.21 -4.68
CA GLN A 31 -15.99 6.15 -3.74
C GLN A 31 -16.08 7.43 -2.88
N HIS A 32 -14.95 7.96 -2.41
CA HIS A 32 -14.90 9.20 -1.63
C HIS A 32 -15.42 10.42 -2.39
N GLY A 33 -15.12 10.49 -3.69
CA GLY A 33 -15.58 11.57 -4.56
C GLY A 33 -17.09 11.49 -4.84
N ILE A 34 -17.64 10.29 -4.96
CA ILE A 34 -19.07 10.07 -5.21
C ILE A 34 -19.89 10.23 -3.93
N ARG A 35 -19.39 9.72 -2.81
CA ARG A 35 -20.08 9.73 -1.52
C ARG A 35 -19.05 9.93 -0.40
N ARG A 36 -19.44 10.69 0.64
CA ARG A 36 -18.59 10.83 1.83
C ARG A 36 -18.29 9.44 2.40
N LEU A 37 -17.02 9.03 2.35
CA LEU A 37 -16.59 7.78 2.96
C LEU A 37 -16.88 7.81 4.46
N GLU A 38 -17.43 6.72 4.97
CA GLU A 38 -17.60 6.52 6.42
C GLU A 38 -16.25 6.45 7.14
N ASN A 39 -15.19 6.00 6.44
CA ASN A 39 -13.89 5.81 7.07
C ASN A 39 -12.72 6.38 6.23
N PRO A 40 -12.51 7.72 6.24
CA PRO A 40 -11.42 8.37 5.52
C PRO A 40 -10.03 7.96 6.07
N ALA A 41 -9.95 7.42 7.29
CA ALA A 41 -8.69 6.92 7.85
C ALA A 41 -8.09 5.78 7.00
N ARG A 42 -8.94 5.00 6.32
CA ARG A 42 -8.52 3.90 5.44
C ARG A 42 -7.69 4.38 4.25
N LEU A 43 -7.99 5.55 3.69
CA LEU A 43 -7.15 6.19 2.67
C LEU A 43 -5.75 6.51 3.20
N SER A 44 -5.65 7.05 4.41
CA SER A 44 -4.36 7.37 5.03
C SER A 44 -3.54 6.11 5.34
N LEU A 45 -4.22 5.01 5.69
CA LEU A 45 -3.62 3.72 5.98
C LEU A 45 -3.04 3.09 4.71
N LEU A 46 -3.81 3.09 3.61
CA LEU A 46 -3.38 2.56 2.32
C LEU A 46 -2.17 3.33 1.78
N ARG A 47 -2.17 4.68 1.86
CA ARG A 47 -0.99 5.49 1.52
C ARG A 47 0.24 5.11 2.33
N ARG A 48 0.09 4.94 3.65
CA ARG A 48 1.19 4.50 4.52
C ARG A 48 1.69 3.09 4.21
N ASN A 49 0.80 2.19 3.80
CA ASN A 49 1.20 0.84 3.40
C ASN A 49 2.02 0.86 2.10
N ILE A 50 1.61 1.65 1.09
CA ILE A 50 2.39 1.83 -0.15
C ILE A 50 3.79 2.36 0.17
N ALA A 51 3.87 3.41 0.99
CA ALA A 51 5.16 3.99 1.38
C ALA A 51 6.06 2.94 2.07
N ARG A 52 5.52 2.12 2.98
CA ARG A 52 6.28 1.06 3.65
C ARG A 52 6.79 0.00 2.68
N ILE A 53 5.98 -0.42 1.71
CA ILE A 53 6.40 -1.39 0.68
C ILE A 53 7.55 -0.80 -0.15
N GLN A 54 7.42 0.45 -0.58
CA GLN A 54 8.47 1.14 -1.34
C GLN A 54 9.76 1.28 -0.55
N THR A 55 9.68 1.60 0.75
CA THR A 55 10.86 1.66 1.63
C THR A 55 11.55 0.29 1.73
N VAL A 56 10.80 -0.78 2.01
CA VAL A 56 11.37 -2.14 2.11
C VAL A 56 12.01 -2.58 0.80
N ARG A 57 11.36 -2.27 -0.32
CA ARG A 57 11.86 -2.56 -1.67
C ARG A 57 13.14 -1.80 -1.99
N ALA A 58 13.25 -0.56 -1.55
CA ALA A 58 14.49 0.24 -1.65
C ALA A 58 15.59 -0.27 -0.71
N GLU A 59 15.25 -0.72 0.50
CA GLU A 59 16.17 -1.38 1.43
C GLU A 59 16.75 -2.65 0.80
N GLN A 60 15.92 -3.50 0.17
CA GLN A 60 16.36 -4.72 -0.51
C GLN A 60 17.20 -4.44 -1.77
N ALA A 61 16.94 -3.36 -2.50
CA ALA A 61 17.70 -3.00 -3.70
C ALA A 61 19.07 -2.38 -3.40
N ASN A 62 19.25 -1.82 -2.20
CA ASN A 62 20.50 -1.21 -1.75
C ASN A 62 21.33 -2.15 -0.84
N GLN A 63 20.89 -3.38 -0.60
CA GLN A 63 21.65 -4.46 0.04
C GLN A 63 22.39 -5.28 -1.01
#